data_AF-Q5DI39-F1
#
_entry.id   AF-Q5DI39-F1
#
_cell.length_a   1.000
_cell.length_b   1.000
_cell.length_c   1.000
_cell.angle_alpha   90.00
_cell.angle_beta   90.00
_cell.angle_gamma   90.00
#
_symmetry.space_group_name_H-M   'P 1'
#
loop_
_entity.id
_entity.type
_entity.pdbx_description
1 polymer ?
#
loop_
_entity_poly.entity_id
_entity_poly.type
_entity_poly.pdbx_seq_one_letter_code
_entity_poly.pdbx_strand_id
1 'polypeptide(L)'
;MPSQPSILPAVSTYGECSTETKAAKDLLFSFRNICHICFFSVIVLKLYGEYFSNIVLALWAYVTVLLMNSEIQTSFYDLSYRKICFKLSFVSLSHFGLIQYSLWSQGLYDVFLLQPSSSVSSLPLALWYIFISDCSLKLLLIFIKSTSLLSLAKTLDYYSTGSLLCFLEYVFLFLRHIPPGILWIYFLIEFNWKFPGVLAGRIFVCFLYCVLKICILFSLCKEFVKFSRSTMYKKPYTVESQTTSSEVCNMCLESYTHVGILSCSHTFCANCTARWCNTFTNCPFCHPEINENSKWRNGSMDLFIQFY
;
A
#
# COMPACT_ATOMS: atom_id res chain seq x y z
N MET A 1 -16.96 -100.40 -19.76
CA MET A 1 -17.38 -100.42 -18.34
C MET A 1 -16.15 -100.54 -17.47
N PRO A 2 -16.12 -99.97 -16.26
CA PRO A 2 -16.15 -98.56 -15.81
C PRO A 2 -14.68 -98.06 -15.62
N SER A 3 -14.29 -96.86 -15.17
CA SER A 3 -14.77 -95.94 -14.14
C SER A 3 -14.11 -94.56 -14.31
N GLN A 4 -14.91 -93.49 -14.29
CA GLN A 4 -14.43 -92.11 -14.13
C GLN A 4 -13.87 -91.89 -12.72
N PRO A 5 -12.79 -91.10 -12.55
CA PRO A 5 -12.57 -90.34 -11.34
C PRO A 5 -13.06 -88.90 -11.51
N SER A 6 -13.84 -88.50 -10.52
CA SER A 6 -14.40 -87.18 -10.26
C SER A 6 -13.37 -86.05 -10.31
N ILE A 7 -13.73 -84.98 -11.03
CA ILE A 7 -13.07 -83.67 -11.01
C ILE A 7 -13.46 -82.97 -9.70
N LEU A 8 -12.49 -82.78 -8.80
CA LEU A 8 -12.55 -81.78 -7.73
C LEU A 8 -11.92 -80.48 -8.27
N PRO A 9 -12.54 -79.31 -8.12
CA PRO A 9 -11.87 -78.06 -8.45
C PRO A 9 -10.82 -77.78 -7.39
N ALA A 10 -9.55 -77.69 -7.81
CA ALA A 10 -8.49 -77.13 -6.99
C ALA A 10 -8.80 -75.64 -6.77
N VAL A 11 -9.24 -75.29 -5.55
CA VAL A 11 -9.31 -73.91 -5.10
C VAL A 11 -7.89 -73.36 -5.09
N SER A 12 -7.61 -72.40 -5.97
CA SER A 12 -6.32 -71.74 -6.11
C SER A 12 -6.05 -70.83 -4.90
N THR A 13 -5.22 -71.27 -3.97
CA THR A 13 -4.68 -70.46 -2.85
C THR A 13 -3.60 -69.45 -3.28
N TYR A 14 -3.33 -69.32 -4.58
CA TYR A 14 -2.32 -68.40 -5.11
C TYR A 14 -2.76 -66.91 -5.17
N GLY A 15 -4.03 -66.61 -4.89
CA GLY A 15 -4.57 -65.24 -4.92
C GLY A 15 -4.35 -64.43 -3.65
N GLU A 16 -4.20 -65.06 -2.48
CA GLU A 16 -4.17 -64.38 -1.18
C GLU A 16 -2.79 -63.78 -0.85
N CYS A 17 -1.69 -64.49 -1.16
CA CYS A 17 -0.34 -63.98 -0.85
C CYS A 17 0.07 -62.76 -1.69
N SER A 18 -0.43 -62.63 -2.93
CA SER A 18 -0.13 -61.50 -3.82
C SER A 18 -1.00 -60.27 -3.52
N THR A 19 -2.21 -60.47 -3.00
CA THR A 19 -3.10 -59.39 -2.55
C THR A 19 -2.66 -58.84 -1.20
N GLU A 20 -2.20 -59.67 -0.27
CA GLU A 20 -1.63 -59.23 1.01
C GLU A 20 -0.36 -58.40 0.84
N THR A 21 0.55 -58.78 -0.06
CA THR A 21 1.78 -58.02 -0.32
C THR A 21 1.52 -56.71 -1.06
N LYS A 22 0.48 -56.64 -1.90
CA LYS A 22 0.06 -55.39 -2.55
C LYS A 22 -0.63 -54.46 -1.54
N ALA A 23 -1.53 -54.98 -0.71
CA ALA A 23 -2.19 -54.23 0.35
C ALA A 23 -1.19 -53.69 1.38
N ALA A 24 -0.17 -54.47 1.76
CA ALA A 24 0.89 -54.02 2.65
C ALA A 24 1.75 -52.90 2.03
N LYS A 25 2.05 -52.97 0.73
CA LYS A 25 2.77 -51.92 0.00
C LYS A 25 1.94 -50.64 -0.15
N ASP A 26 0.63 -50.77 -0.42
CA ASP A 26 -0.29 -49.63 -0.52
C ASP A 26 -0.49 -48.95 0.85
N LEU A 27 -0.55 -49.74 1.93
CA LEU A 27 -0.58 -49.25 3.31
C LEU A 27 0.72 -48.50 3.67
N LEU A 28 1.88 -49.05 3.33
CA LEU A 28 3.19 -48.41 3.55
C LEU A 28 3.34 -47.13 2.74
N PHE A 29 2.86 -47.10 1.50
CA PHE A 29 2.87 -45.92 0.64
C PHE A 29 1.95 -44.81 1.20
N SER A 30 0.75 -45.20 1.67
CA SER A 30 -0.19 -44.29 2.33
C SER A 30 0.38 -43.74 3.64
N PHE A 31 0.98 -44.60 4.47
CA PHE A 31 1.64 -44.20 5.71
C PHE A 31 2.78 -43.22 5.47
N ARG A 32 3.65 -43.49 4.47
CA ARG A 32 4.73 -42.58 4.09
C ARG A 32 4.20 -41.21 3.64
N ASN A 33 3.13 -41.19 2.85
CA ASN A 33 2.51 -39.93 2.41
C ASN A 33 1.88 -39.15 3.59
N ILE A 34 1.25 -39.86 4.53
CA ILE A 34 0.72 -39.26 5.77
C ILE A 34 1.87 -38.66 6.59
N CYS A 35 2.98 -39.37 6.77
CA CYS A 35 4.16 -38.85 7.46
C CYS A 35 4.73 -37.60 6.78
N HIS A 36 4.79 -37.57 5.44
CA HIS A 36 5.21 -36.38 4.70
C HIS A 36 4.26 -35.20 4.94
N ILE A 37 2.95 -35.41 4.84
CA ILE A 37 1.93 -34.37 5.10
C ILE A 37 2.06 -33.83 6.53
N CYS A 38 2.22 -34.70 7.53
CA CYS A 38 2.43 -34.30 8.92
C CYS A 38 3.73 -33.50 9.09
N PHE A 39 4.84 -33.92 8.46
CA PHE A 39 6.11 -33.20 8.52
C PHE A 39 6.02 -31.81 7.86
N PHE A 40 5.42 -31.71 6.68
CA PHE A 40 5.14 -30.42 6.04
C PHE A 40 4.24 -29.55 6.89
N SER A 41 3.21 -30.13 7.53
CA SER A 41 2.33 -29.42 8.46
C SER A 41 3.09 -28.87 9.67
N VAL A 42 4.00 -29.64 10.26
CA VAL A 42 4.87 -29.19 11.37
C VAL A 42 5.79 -28.05 10.94
N ILE A 43 6.38 -28.11 9.75
CA ILE A 43 7.21 -27.01 9.21
C ILE A 43 6.36 -25.76 8.99
N VAL A 44 5.18 -25.90 8.38
CA VAL A 44 4.25 -24.77 8.18
C VAL A 44 3.83 -24.19 9.53
N LEU A 45 3.54 -25.02 10.54
CA LEU A 45 3.15 -24.57 11.88
C LEU A 45 4.32 -23.91 12.62
N LYS A 46 5.56 -24.38 12.41
CA LYS A 46 6.78 -23.80 12.96
C LYS A 46 7.12 -22.46 12.31
N LEU A 47 7.04 -22.37 10.98
CA LEU A 47 7.21 -21.13 10.23
C LEU A 47 6.07 -20.14 10.54
N TYR A 48 4.84 -20.61 10.69
CA TYR A 48 3.75 -19.82 11.22
C TYR A 48 4.11 -19.33 12.62
N GLY A 49 4.48 -20.18 13.57
CA GLY A 49 4.88 -19.74 14.91
C GLY A 49 6.03 -18.72 14.95
N GLU A 50 7.01 -18.83 14.05
CA GLU A 50 8.15 -17.91 13.96
C GLU A 50 7.82 -16.56 13.32
N TYR A 51 6.94 -16.53 12.30
CA TYR A 51 6.59 -15.32 11.56
C TYR A 51 5.18 -14.80 11.81
N PHE A 52 4.36 -15.48 12.62
CA PHE A 52 2.94 -15.17 12.84
C PHE A 52 2.77 -13.75 13.37
N SER A 53 3.56 -13.37 14.37
CA SER A 53 3.55 -12.01 14.93
C SER A 53 3.82 -10.96 13.86
N ASN A 54 4.78 -11.21 12.96
CA ASN A 54 5.10 -10.31 11.86
C ASN A 54 3.95 -10.26 10.85
N ILE A 55 3.39 -11.41 10.44
CA ILE A 55 2.27 -11.47 9.49
C ILE A 55 1.04 -10.75 10.04
N VAL A 56 0.68 -10.98 11.30
CA VAL A 56 -0.44 -10.31 11.97
C VAL A 56 -0.20 -8.80 12.04
N LEU A 57 1.02 -8.37 12.41
CA LEU A 57 1.36 -6.96 12.46
C LEU A 57 1.33 -6.30 11.07
N ALA A 58 1.78 -6.99 10.01
CA ALA A 58 1.67 -6.52 8.63
C ALA A 58 0.21 -6.34 8.21
N LEU A 59 -0.62 -7.36 8.42
CA LEU A 59 -2.04 -7.32 8.09
C LEU A 59 -2.74 -6.19 8.85
N TRP A 60 -2.50 -6.09 10.15
CA TRP A 60 -3.05 -5.01 10.98
C TRP A 60 -2.61 -3.63 10.49
N ALA A 61 -1.32 -3.43 10.21
CA ALA A 61 -0.80 -2.15 9.75
C ALA A 61 -1.42 -1.75 8.40
N TYR A 62 -1.50 -2.68 7.45
CA TYR A 62 -2.05 -2.41 6.13
C TYR A 62 -3.55 -2.17 6.14
N VAL A 63 -4.32 -3.00 6.87
CA VAL A 63 -5.77 -2.78 7.04
C VAL A 63 -6.03 -1.43 7.70
N THR A 64 -5.23 -1.06 8.72
CA THR A 64 -5.32 0.26 9.37
C THR A 64 -5.12 1.39 8.35
N VAL A 65 -4.09 1.30 7.50
CA VAL A 65 -3.84 2.27 6.43
C VAL A 65 -5.05 2.37 5.49
N LEU A 66 -5.63 1.25 5.07
CA LEU A 66 -6.79 1.24 4.17
C LEU A 66 -7.99 1.95 4.78
N LEU A 67 -8.32 1.60 6.03
CA LEU A 67 -9.45 2.19 6.76
C LEU A 67 -9.22 3.70 6.97
N MET A 68 -8.03 4.09 7.40
CA MET A 68 -7.69 5.50 7.61
C MET A 68 -7.66 6.32 6.32
N ASN A 69 -7.19 5.74 5.21
CA ASN A 69 -7.22 6.39 3.90
C ASN A 69 -8.66 6.58 3.39
N SER A 70 -9.59 5.68 3.75
CA SER A 70 -11.01 5.89 3.46
C SER A 70 -11.58 7.04 4.31
N GLU A 71 -11.27 7.06 5.61
CA GLU A 71 -11.74 8.09 6.56
C GLU A 71 -11.21 9.49 6.23
N ILE A 72 -9.97 9.62 5.73
CA ILE A 72 -9.46 10.94 5.35
C ILE A 72 -10.19 11.51 4.13
N GLN A 73 -10.54 10.65 3.18
CA GLN A 73 -11.31 11.06 2.00
C GLN A 73 -12.71 11.51 2.41
N THR A 74 -13.39 10.79 3.30
CA THR A 74 -14.72 11.22 3.80
C THR A 74 -14.64 12.54 4.55
N SER A 75 -13.57 12.77 5.33
CA SER A 75 -13.32 14.04 6.01
C SER A 75 -13.25 15.23 5.04
N PHE A 76 -12.81 15.03 3.79
CA PHE A 76 -12.67 16.10 2.82
C PHE A 76 -14.02 16.63 2.31
N TYR A 77 -15.08 15.84 2.43
CA TYR A 77 -16.43 16.19 1.98
C TYR A 77 -17.38 16.57 3.12
N ASP A 78 -17.08 16.15 4.36
CA ASP A 78 -17.96 16.33 5.51
C ASP A 78 -17.79 17.71 6.18
N LEU A 79 -18.91 18.34 6.55
CA LEU A 79 -18.95 19.57 7.36
C LEU A 79 -18.37 19.34 8.77
N SER A 80 -18.39 18.10 9.26
CA SER A 80 -17.83 17.65 10.54
C SER A 80 -16.35 17.22 10.46
N TYR A 81 -15.63 17.58 9.39
CA TYR A 81 -14.25 17.15 9.14
C TYR A 81 -13.31 17.28 10.33
N ARG A 82 -13.46 18.32 11.16
CA ARG A 82 -12.59 18.54 12.34
C ARG A 82 -12.64 17.40 13.35
N LYS A 83 -13.82 16.83 13.62
CA LYS A 83 -13.96 15.69 14.54
C LYS A 83 -13.29 14.44 13.96
N ILE A 84 -13.47 14.21 12.66
CA ILE A 84 -12.86 13.10 11.93
C ILE A 84 -11.34 13.24 11.93
N CYS A 85 -10.81 14.40 11.55
CA CYS A 85 -9.37 14.66 11.51
C CYS A 85 -8.71 14.57 12.89
N PHE A 86 -9.37 15.02 13.96
CA PHE A 86 -8.83 14.87 15.31
C PHE A 86 -8.70 13.40 15.72
N LYS A 87 -9.76 12.61 15.51
CA LYS A 87 -9.75 11.15 15.70
C LYS A 87 -8.63 10.52 14.86
N LEU A 88 -8.54 10.91 13.58
CA LEU A 88 -7.58 10.35 12.64
C LEU A 88 -6.13 10.65 13.05
N SER A 89 -5.81 11.91 13.41
CA SER A 89 -4.49 12.29 13.91
C SER A 89 -4.09 11.48 15.14
N PHE A 90 -4.99 11.34 16.13
CA PHE A 90 -4.70 10.58 17.33
C PHE A 90 -4.44 9.09 17.05
N VAL A 91 -5.33 8.47 16.26
CA VAL A 91 -5.24 7.03 15.97
C VAL A 91 -4.02 6.73 15.10
N SER A 92 -3.75 7.51 14.04
CA SER A 92 -2.59 7.33 13.16
C SER A 92 -1.26 7.49 13.89
N LEU A 93 -1.11 8.53 14.73
CA LEU A 93 0.10 8.72 15.53
C LEU A 93 0.31 7.59 16.53
N SER A 94 -0.77 7.13 17.17
CA SER A 94 -0.72 6.01 18.10
C SER A 94 -0.28 4.72 17.40
N HIS A 95 -0.85 4.42 16.24
CA HIS A 95 -0.50 3.21 15.47
C HIS A 95 0.93 3.28 14.94
N PHE A 96 1.39 4.45 14.46
CA PHE A 96 2.78 4.67 14.09
C PHE A 96 3.71 4.41 15.28
N GLY A 97 3.42 4.99 16.45
CA GLY A 97 4.19 4.79 17.67
C GLY A 97 4.22 3.34 18.13
N LEU A 98 3.09 2.63 18.05
CA LEU A 98 3.02 1.19 18.38
C LEU A 98 3.90 0.33 17.48
N ILE A 99 3.97 0.62 16.18
CA ILE A 99 4.88 -0.09 15.26
C ILE A 99 6.34 0.17 15.65
N GLN A 100 6.71 1.44 15.86
CA GLN A 100 8.08 1.81 16.23
C GLN A 100 8.49 1.17 17.57
N TYR A 101 7.59 1.18 18.55
CA TYR A 101 7.82 0.57 19.86
C TYR A 101 7.96 -0.96 19.76
N SER A 102 7.04 -1.63 19.06
CA SER A 102 7.01 -3.10 18.95
C SER A 102 8.25 -3.65 18.24
N LEU A 103 8.81 -2.87 17.29
CA LEU A 103 9.96 -3.27 16.49
C LEU A 103 11.24 -2.54 16.90
N TRP A 104 11.24 -1.85 18.05
CA TRP A 104 12.40 -1.14 18.58
C TRP A 104 13.58 -2.09 18.77
N SER A 105 13.35 -3.22 19.45
CA SER A 105 14.38 -4.24 19.70
C SER A 105 14.89 -4.91 18.44
N GLN A 106 14.11 -4.86 17.35
CA GLN A 106 14.46 -5.41 16.04
C GLN A 106 15.17 -4.39 15.13
N GLY A 107 15.43 -3.17 15.61
CA GLY A 107 16.20 -2.16 14.87
C GLY A 107 15.44 -1.54 13.68
N LEU A 108 14.10 -1.45 13.72
CA LEU A 108 13.35 -0.80 12.64
C LEU A 108 13.78 0.66 12.42
N TYR A 109 14.11 1.37 13.50
CA TYR A 109 14.55 2.76 13.45
C TYR A 109 15.85 2.93 12.64
N ASP A 110 16.72 1.92 12.63
CA ASP A 110 17.97 1.93 11.87
C ASP A 110 17.72 2.03 10.34
N VAL A 111 16.59 1.48 9.86
CA VAL A 111 16.17 1.60 8.46
C VAL A 111 15.90 3.07 8.10
N PHE A 112 15.28 3.83 9.01
CA PHE A 112 15.01 5.26 8.81
C PHE A 112 16.27 6.11 8.98
N LEU A 113 17.26 5.64 9.76
CA LEU A 113 18.59 6.25 9.89
C LEU A 113 19.55 5.87 8.75
N LEU A 114 19.08 5.12 7.75
CA LEU A 114 19.88 4.66 6.60
C LEU A 114 21.03 3.72 7.00
N GLN A 115 20.91 3.04 8.14
CA GLN A 115 21.93 2.15 8.72
C GLN A 115 21.35 0.76 9.01
N PRO A 116 20.77 0.05 8.02
CA PRO A 116 20.10 -1.22 8.27
C PRO A 116 21.04 -2.20 9.00
N SER A 117 20.52 -2.82 10.05
CA SER A 117 21.28 -3.80 10.82
C SER A 117 21.67 -5.00 9.94
N SER A 118 22.79 -5.64 10.27
CA SER A 118 23.27 -6.87 9.61
C SER A 118 22.32 -8.06 9.73
N SER A 119 21.20 -7.90 10.42
CA SER A 119 20.15 -8.90 10.51
C SER A 119 19.41 -9.11 9.18
N VAL A 120 19.40 -8.13 8.25
CA VAL A 120 18.70 -8.15 6.93
C VAL A 120 19.40 -9.06 5.89
N SER A 121 19.65 -10.28 6.34
CA SER A 121 20.50 -11.27 5.71
C SER A 121 19.74 -12.25 4.82
N SER A 122 18.40 -12.21 4.90
CA SER A 122 17.48 -13.13 4.21
C SER A 122 16.38 -12.36 3.48
N LEU A 123 15.93 -12.93 2.35
CA LEU A 123 14.90 -12.32 1.51
C LEU A 123 13.57 -12.07 2.26
N PRO A 124 13.02 -13.00 3.06
CA PRO A 124 11.75 -12.77 3.77
C PRO A 124 11.85 -11.60 4.76
N LEU A 125 13.01 -11.45 5.41
CA LEU A 125 13.24 -10.38 6.37
C LEU A 125 13.42 -9.03 5.66
N ALA A 126 14.11 -8.98 4.51
CA ALA A 126 14.20 -7.78 3.69
C ALA A 126 12.81 -7.31 3.24
N LEU A 127 11.98 -8.22 2.72
CA LEU A 127 10.61 -7.91 2.31
C LEU A 127 9.74 -7.45 3.50
N TRP A 128 9.91 -8.05 4.67
CA TRP A 128 9.25 -7.64 5.90
C TRP A 128 9.58 -6.19 6.29
N TYR A 129 10.86 -5.83 6.36
CA TYR A 129 11.28 -4.46 6.71
C TYR A 129 10.84 -3.44 5.66
N ILE A 130 10.88 -3.79 4.37
CA ILE A 130 10.36 -2.95 3.29
C ILE A 130 8.85 -2.69 3.49
N PHE A 131 8.09 -3.74 3.73
CA PHE A 131 6.64 -3.64 3.90
C PHE A 131 6.26 -2.79 5.12
N ILE A 132 6.85 -3.06 6.27
CA ILE A 132 6.46 -2.40 7.52
C ILE A 132 6.95 -0.94 7.56
N SER A 133 8.09 -0.63 6.93
CA SER A 133 8.56 0.76 6.79
C SER A 133 7.66 1.57 5.85
N ASP A 134 7.19 0.99 4.74
CA ASP A 134 6.20 1.61 3.85
C ASP A 134 4.89 1.91 4.60
N CYS A 135 4.36 0.93 5.34
CA CYS A 135 3.16 1.12 6.17
C CYS A 135 3.36 2.19 7.26
N SER A 136 4.55 2.25 7.89
CA SER A 136 4.87 3.25 8.90
C SER A 136 4.87 4.66 8.31
N LEU A 137 5.49 4.86 7.14
CA LEU A 137 5.49 6.15 6.45
C LEU A 137 4.09 6.56 5.98
N LYS A 138 3.24 5.59 5.59
CA LYS A 138 1.83 5.84 5.27
C LYS A 138 1.03 6.34 6.48
N LEU A 139 1.21 5.73 7.66
CA LEU A 139 0.58 6.19 8.90
C LEU A 139 1.07 7.57 9.31
N LEU A 140 2.37 7.84 9.17
CA LEU A 140 2.95 9.15 9.42
C LEU A 140 2.38 10.22 8.46
N LEU A 141 2.20 9.88 7.18
CA LEU A 141 1.57 10.78 6.21
C LEU A 141 0.12 11.09 6.57
N ILE A 142 -0.66 10.07 6.96
CA ILE A 142 -2.05 10.26 7.39
C ILE A 142 -2.10 11.23 8.57
N PHE A 143 -1.24 11.03 9.58
CA PHE A 143 -1.11 11.93 10.73
C PHE A 143 -0.80 13.38 10.32
N ILE A 144 0.15 13.57 9.39
CA ILE A 144 0.52 14.91 8.92
C ILE A 144 -0.63 15.53 8.13
N LYS A 145 -1.26 14.79 7.19
CA LYS A 145 -2.40 15.28 6.42
C LYS A 145 -3.57 15.70 7.32
N SER A 146 -3.96 14.86 8.28
CA SER A 146 -5.07 15.16 9.18
C SER A 146 -4.76 16.35 10.10
N THR A 147 -3.51 16.50 10.52
CA THR A 147 -3.06 17.65 11.32
C THR A 147 -2.98 18.93 10.49
N SER A 148 -2.51 18.85 9.24
CA SER A 148 -2.53 19.97 8.29
C SER A 148 -3.96 20.44 8.02
N LEU A 149 -4.92 19.52 7.90
CA LEU A 149 -6.34 19.86 7.77
C LEU A 149 -6.90 20.58 9.01
N LEU A 150 -6.49 20.20 10.22
CA LEU A 150 -6.91 20.89 11.45
C LEU A 150 -6.32 22.30 11.54
N SER A 151 -5.04 22.45 11.22
CA SER A 151 -4.28 23.69 11.43
C SER A 151 -4.47 24.71 10.31
N LEU A 152 -4.53 24.28 9.04
CA LEU A 152 -4.53 25.18 7.87
C LEU A 152 -5.91 25.35 7.22
N ALA A 153 -6.95 24.66 7.68
CA ALA A 153 -8.30 24.85 7.11
C ALA A 153 -8.93 26.23 7.38
N LYS A 154 -8.35 27.03 8.28
CA LYS A 154 -8.78 28.43 8.48
C LYS A 154 -8.07 29.41 7.55
N THR A 155 -6.89 29.06 7.04
CA THR A 155 -6.03 29.97 6.28
C THR A 155 -6.04 29.70 4.78
N LEU A 156 -6.21 28.42 4.40
CA LEU A 156 -6.26 28.00 3.01
C LEU A 156 -7.70 27.83 2.54
N ASP A 157 -7.96 28.21 1.28
CA ASP A 157 -9.19 27.82 0.61
C ASP A 157 -9.17 26.34 0.24
N TYR A 158 -10.35 25.74 0.00
CA TYR A 158 -10.47 24.30 -0.24
C TYR A 158 -9.56 23.80 -1.36
N TYR A 159 -9.36 24.57 -2.43
CA TYR A 159 -8.46 24.20 -3.53
C TYR A 159 -6.99 24.16 -3.09
N SER A 160 -6.51 25.17 -2.35
CA SER A 160 -5.14 25.19 -1.84
C SER A 160 -4.91 24.09 -0.81
N THR A 161 -5.93 23.73 -0.03
CA THR A 161 -5.86 22.56 0.88
C THR A 161 -5.66 21.26 0.11
N GLY A 162 -6.45 20.99 -0.94
CA GLY A 162 -6.27 19.80 -1.77
C GLY A 162 -4.91 19.76 -2.47
N SER A 163 -4.43 20.92 -2.91
CA SER A 163 -3.05 21.13 -3.39
C SER A 163 -2.03 20.70 -2.34
N LEU A 164 -2.12 21.20 -1.10
CA LEU A 164 -1.19 20.85 -0.01
C LEU A 164 -1.18 19.33 0.28
N LEU A 165 -2.35 18.68 0.32
CA LEU A 165 -2.44 17.24 0.55
C LEU A 165 -1.76 16.43 -0.55
N CYS A 166 -1.93 16.83 -1.81
CA CYS A 166 -1.24 16.23 -2.95
C CYS A 166 0.28 16.47 -2.88
N PHE A 167 0.72 17.68 -2.49
CA PHE A 167 2.14 17.97 -2.26
C PHE A 167 2.75 17.07 -1.18
N LEU A 168 2.07 16.92 -0.04
CA LEU A 168 2.49 16.02 1.03
C LEU A 168 2.61 14.57 0.55
N GLU A 169 1.70 14.12 -0.32
CA GLU A 169 1.79 12.79 -0.93
C GLU A 169 3.07 12.65 -1.77
N TYR A 170 3.40 13.60 -2.64
CA TYR A 170 4.63 13.54 -3.42
C TYR A 170 5.87 13.49 -2.53
N VAL A 171 5.93 14.31 -1.48
CA VAL A 171 7.04 14.28 -0.51
C VAL A 171 7.17 12.90 0.12
N PHE A 172 6.06 12.31 0.55
CA PHE A 172 6.08 10.98 1.16
C PHE A 172 6.32 9.84 0.16
N LEU A 173 5.94 9.98 -1.11
CA LEU A 173 6.32 9.03 -2.15
C LEU A 173 7.84 8.97 -2.32
N PHE A 174 8.51 10.12 -2.31
CA PHE A 174 9.99 10.16 -2.28
C PHE A 174 10.54 9.45 -1.04
N LEU A 175 10.02 9.78 0.16
CA LEU A 175 10.44 9.14 1.40
C LEU A 175 10.20 7.63 1.41
N ARG A 176 9.10 7.15 0.82
CA ARG A 176 8.74 5.73 0.75
C ARG A 176 9.63 4.92 -0.20
N HIS A 177 10.27 5.55 -1.19
CA HIS A 177 11.25 4.86 -2.03
C HIS A 177 12.64 4.71 -1.39
N ILE A 178 12.92 5.43 -0.28
CA ILE A 178 14.22 5.39 0.40
C ILE A 178 14.46 4.04 1.12
N PRO A 179 13.58 3.55 2.02
CA PRO A 179 13.80 2.27 2.70
C PRO A 179 14.01 1.08 1.75
N PRO A 180 13.18 0.85 0.72
CA PRO A 180 13.40 -0.22 -0.25
C PRO A 180 14.71 -0.02 -1.03
N GLY A 181 15.03 1.23 -1.39
CA GLY A 181 16.30 1.61 -2.01
C GLY A 181 17.50 1.03 -1.25
N ILE A 182 17.57 1.35 0.04
CA ILE A 182 18.68 0.98 0.92
C ILE A 182 18.69 -0.51 1.25
N LEU A 183 17.53 -1.07 1.59
CA LEU A 183 17.41 -2.47 2.01
C LEU A 183 17.77 -3.45 0.88
N TRP A 184 17.37 -3.16 -0.36
CA TRP A 184 17.79 -3.99 -1.50
C TRP A 184 19.27 -3.87 -1.81
N ILE A 185 19.86 -2.66 -1.74
CA ILE A 185 21.30 -2.49 -1.95
C ILE A 185 22.06 -3.30 -0.92
N TYR A 186 21.66 -3.21 0.36
CA TYR A 186 22.27 -3.98 1.44
C TYR A 186 22.13 -5.49 1.20
N PHE A 187 20.92 -5.97 0.92
CA PHE A 187 20.64 -7.37 0.64
C PHE A 187 21.47 -7.90 -0.53
N LEU A 188 21.57 -7.16 -1.63
CA LEU A 188 22.37 -7.56 -2.80
C LEU A 188 23.86 -7.60 -2.48
N ILE A 189 24.39 -6.66 -1.69
CA ILE A 189 25.79 -6.67 -1.25
C ILE A 189 26.08 -7.88 -0.35
N GLU A 190 25.19 -8.18 0.59
CA GLU A 190 25.37 -9.33 1.49
C GLU A 190 25.23 -10.67 0.76
N PHE A 191 24.24 -10.75 -0.14
CA PHE A 191 24.07 -11.89 -1.03
C PHE A 191 25.32 -12.12 -1.89
N ASN A 192 25.92 -11.02 -2.38
CA ASN A 192 27.18 -11.09 -3.10
C ASN A 192 28.28 -11.68 -2.23
N TRP A 193 28.40 -11.33 -0.96
CA TRP A 193 29.48 -11.87 -0.12
C TRP A 193 29.29 -13.37 0.18
N LYS A 194 28.06 -13.81 0.45
CA LYS A 194 27.76 -15.19 0.87
C LYS A 194 27.93 -16.23 -0.23
N PHE A 195 27.59 -15.89 -1.47
CA PHE A 195 27.62 -16.85 -2.58
C PHE A 195 28.78 -16.54 -3.54
N PRO A 196 29.83 -17.38 -3.59
CA PRO A 196 30.93 -17.21 -4.53
C PRO A 196 30.44 -17.50 -5.96
N GLY A 197 30.19 -16.45 -6.73
CA GLY A 197 29.88 -16.50 -8.17
C GLY A 197 30.78 -15.57 -8.99
N VAL A 198 30.48 -15.38 -10.27
CA VAL A 198 31.21 -14.41 -11.10
C VAL A 198 31.01 -13.00 -10.53
N LEU A 199 32.09 -12.37 -10.05
CA LEU A 199 32.05 -11.05 -9.41
C LEU A 199 31.42 -9.99 -10.32
N ALA A 200 31.70 -10.04 -11.62
CA ALA A 200 31.13 -9.14 -12.61
C ALA A 200 29.59 -9.21 -12.69
N GLY A 201 29.00 -10.41 -12.64
CA GLY A 201 27.54 -10.58 -12.68
C GLY A 201 26.86 -10.00 -11.43
N ARG A 202 27.51 -10.13 -10.28
CA ARG A 202 27.04 -9.60 -8.99
C ARG A 202 27.03 -8.06 -8.95
N ILE A 203 28.11 -7.44 -9.42
CA ILE A 203 28.21 -5.98 -9.56
C ILE A 203 27.18 -5.47 -10.57
N PHE A 204 27.00 -6.20 -11.68
CA PHE A 204 26.04 -5.85 -12.72
C PHE A 204 24.60 -5.81 -12.20
N VAL A 205 24.17 -6.77 -11.37
CA VAL A 205 22.81 -6.77 -10.78
C VAL A 205 22.59 -5.57 -9.86
N CYS A 206 23.55 -5.24 -8.98
CA CYS A 206 23.46 -4.05 -8.14
C CYS A 206 23.40 -2.76 -8.96
N PHE A 207 24.24 -2.65 -9.99
CA PHE A 207 24.26 -1.49 -10.89
C PHE A 207 22.92 -1.33 -11.62
N LEU A 208 22.39 -2.43 -12.18
CA LEU A 208 21.11 -2.44 -12.86
C LEU A 208 20.00 -1.98 -11.91
N TYR A 209 19.97 -2.48 -10.68
CA TYR A 209 19.01 -2.04 -9.65
C TYR A 209 19.12 -0.54 -9.35
N CYS A 210 20.32 0.00 -9.19
CA CYS A 210 20.53 1.43 -8.96
C CYS A 210 20.03 2.28 -10.13
N VAL A 211 20.32 1.88 -11.37
CA VAL A 211 19.83 2.57 -12.58
C VAL A 211 18.31 2.58 -12.60
N LEU A 212 17.71 1.42 -12.38
CA LEU A 212 16.27 1.20 -12.29
C LEU A 212 15.61 2.12 -11.23
N LYS A 213 16.19 2.21 -10.03
CA LYS A 213 15.74 3.13 -8.97
C LYS A 213 15.87 4.60 -9.36
N ILE A 214 16.99 5.00 -9.98
CA ILE A 214 17.19 6.38 -10.45
C ILE A 214 16.14 6.74 -11.51
N CYS A 215 15.81 5.83 -12.43
CA CYS A 215 14.79 6.05 -13.45
C CYS A 215 13.41 6.31 -12.83
N ILE A 216 13.02 5.56 -11.80
CA ILE A 216 11.75 5.79 -11.09
C ILE A 216 11.74 7.15 -10.38
N LEU A 217 12.80 7.46 -9.63
CA LEU A 217 12.89 8.74 -8.92
C LEU A 217 12.85 9.93 -9.90
N PHE A 218 13.47 9.79 -11.07
CA PHE A 218 13.41 10.79 -12.12
C PHE A 218 12.00 10.92 -12.71
N SER A 219 11.29 9.81 -12.93
CA SER A 219 9.89 9.83 -13.37
C SER A 219 9.00 10.53 -12.34
N LEU A 220 9.16 10.20 -11.05
CA LEU A 220 8.42 10.83 -9.96
C LEU A 220 8.74 12.34 -9.86
N CYS A 221 10.00 12.73 -10.05
CA CYS A 221 10.41 14.14 -10.10
C CYS A 221 9.76 14.88 -11.27
N LYS A 222 9.68 14.26 -12.47
CA LYS A 222 8.96 14.85 -13.60
C LYS A 222 7.48 15.08 -13.30
N GLU A 223 6.81 14.10 -12.70
CA GLU A 223 5.41 14.24 -12.27
C GLU A 223 5.25 15.36 -11.25
N PHE A 224 6.12 15.41 -10.24
CA PHE A 224 6.10 16.46 -9.23
C PHE A 224 6.33 17.86 -9.81
N VAL A 225 7.28 18.02 -10.75
CA VAL A 225 7.52 19.30 -11.43
C VAL A 225 6.30 19.71 -12.28
N LYS A 226 5.68 18.77 -12.99
CA LYS A 226 4.44 19.02 -13.75
C LYS A 226 3.32 19.48 -12.82
N PHE A 227 3.14 18.79 -11.71
CA PHE A 227 2.19 19.16 -10.66
C PHE A 227 2.51 20.54 -10.09
N SER A 228 3.74 20.82 -9.69
CA SER A 228 4.11 22.13 -9.12
C SER A 228 3.76 23.28 -10.08
N ARG A 229 4.08 23.16 -11.37
CA ARG A 229 3.82 24.21 -12.38
C ARG A 229 2.33 24.45 -12.66
N SER A 230 1.55 23.39 -12.87
CA SER A 230 0.12 23.48 -13.24
C SER A 230 -0.80 23.66 -12.02
N THR A 231 -0.43 22.95 -10.97
CA THR A 231 -1.11 22.61 -9.72
C THR A 231 -1.29 23.73 -8.69
N MET A 232 -0.13 24.27 -8.34
CA MET A 232 0.08 25.11 -7.15
C MET A 232 -0.14 26.58 -7.44
N TYR A 233 0.23 27.01 -8.65
CA TYR A 233 0.27 28.44 -8.99
C TYR A 233 -0.95 28.92 -9.78
N LYS A 234 -1.71 28.02 -10.42
CA LYS A 234 -2.86 28.39 -11.26
C LYS A 234 -4.12 27.62 -10.84
N LYS A 235 -5.18 28.36 -10.49
CA LYS A 235 -6.51 27.80 -10.25
C LYS A 235 -7.24 27.64 -11.59
N PRO A 236 -8.05 26.57 -11.79
CA PRO A 236 -8.85 26.36 -12.99
C PRO A 236 -10.12 27.23 -13.03
N TYR A 237 -10.27 28.14 -12.06
CA TYR A 237 -11.40 29.05 -11.92
C TYR A 237 -10.93 30.40 -11.39
N THR A 238 -11.69 31.45 -11.68
CA THR A 238 -11.53 32.79 -11.09
C THR A 238 -12.53 32.99 -9.96
N VAL A 239 -12.19 33.86 -9.01
CA VAL A 239 -13.08 34.21 -7.89
C VAL A 239 -13.40 35.68 -7.96
N GLU A 240 -14.70 36.01 -7.99
CA GLU A 240 -15.20 37.38 -8.01
C GLU A 240 -16.19 37.60 -6.86
N SER A 241 -16.20 38.82 -6.31
CA SER A 241 -17.14 39.24 -5.27
C SER A 241 -18.37 39.90 -5.90
N GLN A 242 -19.57 39.47 -5.52
CA GLN A 242 -20.82 40.13 -5.90
C GLN A 242 -21.36 40.97 -4.74
N THR A 243 -21.87 42.16 -5.05
CA THR A 243 -22.32 43.16 -4.06
C THR A 243 -23.71 42.88 -3.49
N THR A 244 -24.54 42.10 -4.19
CA THR A 244 -25.88 41.68 -3.75
C THR A 244 -26.28 40.40 -4.48
N SER A 245 -26.46 39.27 -3.78
CA SER A 245 -26.99 38.05 -4.40
C SER A 245 -28.30 37.64 -3.72
N SER A 246 -29.40 37.76 -4.47
CA SER A 246 -30.58 36.89 -4.31
C SER A 246 -30.37 35.55 -5.01
N GLU A 247 -29.22 35.37 -5.69
CA GLU A 247 -28.85 34.14 -6.39
C GLU A 247 -28.41 33.05 -5.42
N VAL A 248 -28.86 31.84 -5.71
CA VAL A 248 -28.61 30.63 -4.93
C VAL A 248 -27.70 29.71 -5.73
N CYS A 249 -26.72 29.08 -5.07
CA CYS A 249 -25.79 28.19 -5.75
C CYS A 249 -26.49 26.90 -6.18
N ASN A 250 -26.40 26.53 -7.46
CA ASN A 250 -27.01 25.31 -7.98
C ASN A 250 -26.39 24.00 -7.44
N MET A 251 -25.25 24.06 -6.74
CA MET A 251 -24.62 22.89 -6.10
C MET A 251 -24.99 22.71 -4.62
N CYS A 252 -24.99 23.79 -3.83
CA CYS A 252 -25.25 23.71 -2.38
C CYS A 252 -26.61 24.28 -1.96
N LEU A 253 -27.33 24.94 -2.88
CA LEU A 253 -28.61 25.59 -2.64
C LEU A 253 -28.57 26.69 -1.56
N GLU A 254 -27.38 27.26 -1.32
CA GLU A 254 -27.18 28.39 -0.39
C GLU A 254 -26.85 29.69 -1.14
N SER A 255 -27.20 30.83 -0.54
CA SER A 255 -26.79 32.16 -1.01
C SER A 255 -25.28 32.36 -0.83
N TYR A 256 -24.63 33.01 -1.79
CA TYR A 256 -23.17 33.21 -1.77
C TYR A 256 -22.77 34.65 -2.13
N THR A 257 -21.72 35.17 -1.51
CA THR A 257 -21.15 36.49 -1.85
C THR A 257 -19.95 36.40 -2.80
N HIS A 258 -19.36 35.21 -2.92
CA HIS A 258 -18.20 34.92 -3.75
C HIS A 258 -18.53 33.86 -4.80
N VAL A 259 -18.27 34.19 -6.06
CA VAL A 259 -18.57 33.36 -7.22
C VAL A 259 -17.28 32.76 -7.75
N GLY A 260 -17.28 31.45 -7.98
CA GLY A 260 -16.25 30.75 -8.73
C GLY A 260 -16.70 30.57 -10.18
N ILE A 261 -15.97 31.17 -11.12
CA ILE A 261 -16.24 31.11 -12.56
C ILE A 261 -15.28 30.11 -13.21
N LEU A 262 -15.82 29.09 -13.86
CA LEU A 262 -15.04 28.09 -14.60
C LEU A 262 -14.60 28.60 -15.99
N SER A 263 -13.64 27.94 -16.61
CA SER A 263 -13.20 28.24 -18.00
C SER A 263 -14.32 28.13 -19.05
N CYS A 264 -15.34 27.30 -18.78
CA CYS A 264 -16.56 27.18 -19.58
C CYS A 264 -17.66 28.19 -19.22
N SER A 265 -17.31 29.26 -18.50
CA SER A 265 -18.18 30.35 -18.03
C SER A 265 -19.34 29.96 -17.09
N HIS A 266 -19.46 28.70 -16.67
CA HIS A 266 -20.43 28.32 -15.63
C HIS A 266 -19.98 28.82 -14.25
N THR A 267 -20.96 29.27 -13.47
CA THR A 267 -20.75 29.95 -12.18
C THR A 267 -21.38 29.18 -11.04
N PHE A 268 -20.68 29.12 -9.91
CA PHE A 268 -21.17 28.54 -8.65
C PHE A 268 -20.58 29.28 -7.46
N CYS A 269 -20.97 28.90 -6.24
CA CYS A 269 -20.31 29.40 -5.03
C CYS A 269 -18.81 29.06 -5.05
N ALA A 270 -17.94 30.01 -4.65
CA ALA A 270 -16.49 29.81 -4.71
C ALA A 270 -16.01 28.55 -3.95
N ASN A 271 -16.64 28.24 -2.80
CA ASN A 271 -16.35 27.04 -2.02
C ASN A 271 -16.72 25.75 -2.76
N CYS A 272 -17.86 25.77 -3.45
CA CYS A 272 -18.39 24.65 -4.22
C CYS A 272 -17.46 24.38 -5.41
N THR A 273 -17.10 25.43 -6.16
CA THR A 273 -16.15 25.34 -7.29
C THR A 273 -14.80 24.80 -6.82
N ALA A 274 -14.27 25.30 -5.71
CA ALA A 274 -12.99 24.86 -5.15
C ALA A 274 -13.01 23.36 -4.76
N ARG A 275 -14.06 22.92 -4.05
CA ARG A 275 -14.22 21.50 -3.65
C ARG A 275 -14.40 20.59 -4.86
N TRP A 276 -15.20 21.00 -5.84
CA TRP A 276 -15.44 20.25 -7.06
C TRP A 276 -14.15 20.02 -7.84
N CYS A 277 -13.37 21.08 -8.06
CA CYS A 277 -12.10 21.04 -8.80
C CYS A 277 -10.99 20.21 -8.11
N ASN A 278 -11.16 19.83 -6.83
CA ASN A 278 -10.26 18.89 -6.15
C ASN A 278 -10.60 17.42 -6.41
N THR A 279 -11.81 17.14 -6.89
CA THR A 279 -12.30 15.76 -7.07
C THR A 279 -12.51 15.44 -8.54
N PHE A 280 -13.03 16.41 -9.29
CA PHE A 280 -13.45 16.24 -10.66
C PHE A 280 -12.72 17.22 -11.56
N THR A 281 -12.43 16.76 -12.77
CA THR A 281 -11.79 17.54 -13.82
C THR A 281 -12.78 18.15 -14.80
N ASN A 282 -14.07 17.83 -14.69
CA ASN A 282 -15.10 18.28 -15.62
C ASN A 282 -16.04 19.29 -14.96
N CYS A 283 -16.65 20.16 -15.75
CA CYS A 283 -17.71 21.04 -15.27
C CYS A 283 -18.92 20.22 -14.76
N PRO A 284 -19.50 20.53 -13.59
CA PRO A 284 -20.68 19.82 -13.08
C PRO A 284 -21.94 20.01 -13.94
N PHE A 285 -21.98 21.04 -14.78
CA PHE A 285 -23.16 21.37 -15.58
C PHE A 285 -23.05 20.90 -17.04
N CYS A 286 -21.98 21.28 -17.74
CA CYS A 286 -21.85 20.95 -19.17
C CYS A 286 -20.94 19.74 -19.45
N HIS A 287 -20.14 19.30 -18.46
CA HIS A 287 -19.18 18.19 -18.56
C HIS A 287 -17.86 18.34 -19.36
N PRO A 288 -17.45 19.45 -20.03
CA PRO A 288 -16.11 19.56 -20.57
C PRO A 288 -15.05 19.61 -19.46
N GLU A 289 -13.83 19.26 -19.84
CA GLU A 289 -12.65 19.29 -18.97
C GLU A 289 -12.24 20.74 -18.65
N ILE A 290 -12.11 21.02 -17.36
CA ILE A 290 -11.77 22.32 -16.76
C ILE A 290 -10.41 22.29 -16.04
N ASN A 291 -9.89 21.12 -15.69
CA ASN A 291 -8.62 20.95 -14.98
C ASN A 291 -7.95 19.63 -15.38
N GLU A 292 -6.63 19.53 -15.21
CA GLU A 292 -5.93 18.26 -15.36
C GLU A 292 -6.22 17.31 -14.19
N ASN A 293 -6.29 16.01 -14.48
CA ASN A 293 -6.42 14.95 -13.46
C ASN A 293 -5.22 15.00 -12.51
N SER A 294 -5.46 15.49 -11.29
CA SER A 294 -4.45 15.53 -10.23
C SER A 294 -4.79 14.49 -9.16
N LYS A 295 -3.92 13.49 -9.06
CA LYS A 295 -4.04 12.40 -8.09
C LYS A 295 -3.99 12.96 -6.66
N TRP A 296 -4.71 12.34 -5.73
CA TRP A 296 -4.60 12.58 -4.27
C TRP A 296 -5.08 13.93 -3.73
N ARG A 297 -5.66 14.81 -4.56
CA ARG A 297 -6.23 16.10 -4.11
C ARG A 297 -7.38 15.96 -3.12
N ASN A 298 -8.15 14.88 -3.24
CA ASN A 298 -9.23 14.54 -2.31
C ASN A 298 -8.72 13.95 -0.97
N GLY A 299 -7.41 13.99 -0.72
CA GLY A 299 -6.78 13.45 0.49
C GLY A 299 -6.41 11.97 0.40
N SER A 300 -6.79 11.26 -0.67
CA SER A 300 -6.36 9.88 -0.90
C SER A 300 -4.83 9.75 -0.94
N MET A 301 -4.34 8.52 -0.84
CA MET A 301 -2.92 8.20 -0.89
C MET A 301 -2.61 7.09 -1.89
N ASP A 302 -1.33 6.93 -2.23
CA ASP A 302 -0.86 5.76 -2.97
C ASP A 302 -0.85 4.51 -2.07
N LEU A 303 -1.77 3.59 -2.32
CA LEU A 303 -1.92 2.36 -1.53
C LEU A 303 -0.97 1.24 -1.94
N PHE A 304 -0.30 1.37 -3.10
CA PHE A 304 0.66 0.38 -3.56
C PHE A 304 1.83 0.26 -2.57
N ILE A 305 2.32 -0.95 -2.32
CA ILE A 305 3.49 -1.16 -1.46
C ILE A 305 4.74 -1.01 -2.30
N GLN A 306 5.67 -0.15 -1.87
CA GLN A 306 6.93 0.08 -2.58
C GLN A 306 7.93 -1.05 -2.33
N PHE A 307 7.64 -2.25 -2.85
CA PHE A 307 8.61 -3.35 -2.81
C PHE A 307 9.83 -3.08 -3.69
N TYR A 308 9.72 -2.18 -4.65
CA TYR A 308 10.77 -1.78 -5.59
C TYR A 308 10.75 -0.25 -5.81
#